data_AF-A0A382PCE1-F1
#
_entry.id   AF-A0A382PCE1-F1
#
_cell.length_a   1.000
_cell.length_b   1.000
_cell.length_c   1.000
_cell.angle_alpha   90.00
_cell.angle_beta   90.00
_cell.angle_gamma   90.00
#
_symmetry.space_group_name_H-M   'P 1'
#
loop_
_entity.id
_entity.type
_entity.pdbx_description
1 polymer ?
#
loop_
_entity_poly.entity_id
_entity_poly.type
_entity_poly.pdbx_seq_one_letter_code
_entity_poly.pdbx_strand_id
1 'polypeptide(L)'
;GDNDGPCHMHVNSELVKKAKFIEEEKIERTSFSVRFFDESDERILACFFTKMYDENKKLLPERKKLYDDLKEKYGGLIRWD
;
A
#
# COMPACT_ATOMS: atom_id res chain seq x y z
N GLY A 1 8.79 7.00 13.34
CA GLY A 1 9.83 7.39 12.37
C GLY A 1 9.42 8.71 11.80
N ASP A 2 10.33 9.69 11.83
CA ASP A 2 10.14 10.93 11.10
C ASP A 2 10.25 10.59 9.61
N ASN A 3 9.11 10.59 8.90
CA ASN A 3 8.98 10.14 7.52
C ASN A 3 8.74 11.33 6.56
N ASP A 4 8.99 12.56 7.03
CA ASP A 4 8.64 13.77 6.29
C ASP A 4 9.84 14.32 5.46
N GLY A 5 10.99 13.63 5.47
CA GLY A 5 12.17 13.96 4.66
C GLY A 5 12.19 13.30 3.27
N PRO A 6 12.97 13.83 2.31
CA PRO A 6 13.10 13.25 0.98
C PRO A 6 13.72 11.84 1.07
N CYS A 7 13.15 10.91 0.33
CA CYS A 7 13.67 9.57 0.14
C CYS A 7 13.92 9.34 -1.35
N HIS A 8 15.02 8.67 -1.68
CA HIS A 8 15.29 8.20 -3.02
C HIS A 8 15.36 6.68 -3.01
N MET A 9 14.61 6.04 -3.91
CA MET A 9 14.57 4.59 -4.08
C MET A 9 14.67 4.26 -5.56
N HIS A 10 15.51 3.29 -5.90
CA HIS A 10 15.53 2.67 -7.22
C HIS A 10 14.74 1.37 -7.16
N VAL A 11 13.80 1.19 -8.09
CA VAL A 11 12.99 -0.03 -8.21
C VAL A 11 13.16 -0.55 -9.63
N ASN A 12 13.57 -1.81 -9.77
CA ASN A 12 13.57 -2.46 -11.07
C ASN A 12 12.14 -2.88 -11.42
N SER A 13 11.48 -2.11 -12.28
CA SER A 13 10.09 -2.37 -12.69
C SER A 13 9.95 -3.63 -13.54
N GLU A 14 11.01 -4.10 -14.21
CA GLU A 14 10.95 -5.31 -15.05
C GLU A 14 10.70 -6.58 -14.24
N LEU A 15 11.08 -6.57 -12.95
CA LEU A 15 10.85 -7.69 -12.04
C LEU A 15 9.41 -7.73 -11.51
N VAL A 16 8.67 -6.62 -11.60
CA VAL A 16 7.31 -6.54 -11.04
C VAL A 16 6.31 -7.21 -11.97
N LYS A 17 5.72 -8.31 -11.52
CA LYS A 17 4.67 -9.05 -12.25
C LYS A 17 3.26 -8.82 -11.70
N LYS A 18 3.16 -8.33 -10.46
CA LYS A 18 1.87 -8.16 -9.80
C LYS A 18 1.88 -7.06 -8.76
N ALA A 19 0.79 -6.32 -8.66
CA ALA A 19 0.54 -5.39 -7.58
C ALA A 19 -0.80 -5.70 -6.92
N LYS A 20 -0.85 -5.64 -5.58
CA LYS A 20 -2.06 -5.93 -4.80
C LYS A 20 -2.33 -4.82 -3.80
N PHE A 21 -3.58 -4.36 -3.75
CA PHE A 21 -4.12 -3.61 -2.63
C PHE A 21 -4.44 -4.59 -1.49
N ILE A 22 -3.89 -4.35 -0.30
CA ILE A 22 -3.99 -5.26 0.85
C ILE A 22 -4.46 -4.49 2.08
N GLU A 23 -5.51 -5.05 2.70
CA GLU A 23 -6.05 -4.66 4.00
C GLU A 23 -5.73 -5.81 4.96
N GLU A 24 -4.93 -5.54 5.99
CA GLU A 24 -4.45 -6.55 6.94
C GLU A 24 -4.87 -6.14 8.35
N GLU A 25 -5.78 -6.91 8.94
CA GLU A 25 -6.23 -6.68 10.33
C GLU A 25 -5.08 -6.99 11.30
N LYS A 26 -4.78 -6.05 12.19
CA LYS A 26 -3.83 -6.22 13.29
C LYS A 26 -4.53 -5.92 14.60
N ILE A 27 -3.93 -6.38 15.69
CA ILE A 27 -4.47 -6.26 17.07
C ILE A 27 -5.03 -4.86 17.38
N GLU A 28 -4.37 -3.79 16.92
CA GLU A 28 -4.79 -2.42 17.23
C GLU A 28 -5.49 -1.68 16.07
N ARG A 29 -5.30 -2.12 14.82
CA ARG A 29 -5.76 -1.41 13.63
C ARG A 29 -5.60 -2.23 12.35
N THR A 30 -6.36 -1.88 11.33
CA THR A 30 -6.17 -2.37 9.96
C THR A 30 -5.03 -1.62 9.28
N SER A 31 -4.09 -2.35 8.69
CA SER A 31 -3.03 -1.80 7.85
C SER A 31 -3.48 -1.78 6.39
N PHE A 32 -3.24 -0.67 5.69
CA PHE A 32 -3.55 -0.48 4.28
C PHE A 32 -2.26 -0.35 3.49
N SER A 33 -2.11 -1.12 2.40
CA SER A 33 -0.88 -1.10 1.59
C SER A 33 -1.13 -1.45 0.13
N VAL A 34 -0.24 -0.99 -0.75
CA VAL A 34 -0.02 -1.59 -2.07
C VAL A 34 1.30 -2.38 -2.01
N ARG A 35 1.28 -3.64 -2.43
CA ARG A 35 2.49 -4.48 -2.46
C ARG A 35 2.75 -4.96 -3.88
N PHE A 36 4.03 -4.95 -4.27
CA PHE A 36 4.53 -5.35 -5.58
C PHE A 36 5.28 -6.67 -5.44
N PHE A 37 5.05 -7.57 -6.40
CA PHE A 37 5.54 -8.94 -6.37
C PHE A 37 6.18 -9.32 -7.69
N ASP A 38 7.16 -10.22 -7.63
CA ASP A 38 7.78 -10.84 -8.79
C ASP A 38 6.98 -12.05 -9.31
N GLU A 39 7.58 -12.78 -10.26
CA GLU A 39 7.01 -14.00 -10.85
C GLU A 39 6.84 -15.16 -9.85
N SER A 40 7.63 -15.19 -8.78
CA SER A 40 7.57 -16.20 -7.73
C SER A 40 6.60 -15.83 -6.60
N ASP A 41 5.85 -14.72 -6.76
CA ASP A 41 5.02 -14.10 -5.71
C ASP A 41 5.84 -13.64 -4.49
N GLU A 42 7.15 -13.44 -4.65
CA GLU A 42 7.97 -12.80 -3.63
C GLU A 42 7.78 -11.29 -3.68
N ARG A 43 7.73 -10.67 -2.50
CA ARG A 43 7.43 -9.24 -2.38
C ARG A 43 8.68 -8.40 -2.62
N ILE A 44 8.70 -7.68 -3.73
CA ILE A 44 9.75 -6.71 -4.09
C ILE A 44 9.63 -5.43 -3.25
N LEU A 45 8.41 -4.86 -3.16
CA LEU A 45 8.17 -3.58 -2.51
C LEU A 45 6.81 -3.55 -1.79
N ALA A 46 6.73 -2.81 -0.69
CA ALA A 46 5.47 -2.49 -0.02
C ALA A 46 5.37 -1.00 0.27
N CYS A 47 4.30 -0.39 -0.21
CA CYS A 47 3.94 1.00 0.06
C CYS A 47 2.79 1.02 1.05
N PHE A 48 2.98 1.65 2.20
CA PHE A 48 1.98 1.71 3.26
C PHE A 48 1.31 3.08 3.28
N PHE A 49 -0.02 3.08 3.41
CA PHE A 49 -0.75 4.30 3.72
C PHE A 49 -0.56 4.59 5.21
N THR A 50 0.09 5.70 5.51
CA THR A 50 0.38 6.14 6.88
C THR A 50 -0.59 7.24 7.31
N LYS A 51 -0.59 7.59 8.61
CA LYS A 51 -1.48 8.63 9.17
C LYS A 51 -2.97 8.35 8.84
N MET A 52 -3.37 7.07 8.83
CA MET A 52 -4.74 6.61 8.53
C MET A 52 -5.72 6.79 9.70
N TYR A 53 -5.21 7.01 10.90
CA TYR A 53 -5.98 7.06 12.14
C TYR A 53 -5.71 8.37 12.86
N ASP A 54 -6.72 8.89 13.56
CA ASP A 54 -6.58 10.02 14.46
C ASP A 54 -5.93 9.63 15.80
N GLU A 55 -5.81 10.60 16.71
CA GLU A 55 -5.22 10.41 18.04
C GLU A 55 -6.00 9.43 18.92
N ASN A 56 -7.30 9.22 18.65
CA ASN A 56 -8.17 8.29 19.35
C ASN A 56 -8.21 6.90 18.68
N LYS A 57 -7.31 6.62 17.73
CA LYS A 57 -7.26 5.40 16.93
C LYS A 57 -8.52 5.16 16.08
N LYS A 58 -9.26 6.23 15.72
CA LYS A 58 -10.38 6.13 14.78
C LYS A 58 -9.88 6.29 13.34
N LEU A 59 -10.34 5.42 12.44
CA LEU A 59 -9.99 5.49 11.02
C LEU A 59 -10.51 6.80 10.41
N LEU A 60 -9.62 7.55 9.77
CA LEU A 60 -9.91 8.81 9.09
C LEU A 60 -10.59 8.53 7.74
N PRO A 61 -11.87 8.93 7.55
CA PRO A 61 -12.63 8.61 6.33
C PRO A 61 -11.98 9.13 5.06
N GLU A 62 -11.39 10.33 5.08
CA GLU A 62 -10.72 10.95 3.94
C GLU A 62 -9.46 10.18 3.52
N ARG A 63 -8.75 9.59 4.48
CA ARG A 63 -7.57 8.75 4.22
C ARG A 63 -7.97 7.40 3.63
N LYS A 64 -9.04 6.80 4.16
CA LYS A 64 -9.62 5.56 3.60
C LYS A 64 -10.14 5.79 2.19
N LYS A 65 -10.81 6.92 1.94
CA LYS A 65 -11.29 7.29 0.61
C LYS A 65 -10.15 7.37 -0.40
N LEU A 66 -9.00 7.95 -0.04
CA LEU A 66 -7.84 8.00 -0.95
C LEU A 66 -7.34 6.60 -1.33
N TYR A 67 -7.29 5.67 -0.38
CA TYR A 67 -6.97 4.27 -0.66
C TYR A 67 -8.01 3.63 -1.59
N ASP A 68 -9.30 3.85 -1.32
CA ASP A 68 -10.41 3.30 -2.09
C ASP A 68 -10.45 3.84 -3.52
N ASP A 69 -10.28 5.14 -3.71
CA ASP A 69 -10.25 5.78 -5.03
C ASP A 69 -9.11 5.23 -5.88
N LEU A 70 -7.93 4.99 -5.29
CA LEU A 70 -6.81 4.35 -6.00
C LEU A 70 -7.12 2.89 -6.33
N LYS A 71 -7.71 2.15 -5.40
CA LYS A 71 -8.11 0.75 -5.59
C LYS A 71 -9.18 0.62 -6.66
N GLU A 72 -10.13 1.54 -6.72
CA GLU A 72 -11.18 1.60 -7.74
C GLU A 72 -10.58 1.93 -9.11
N LYS A 73 -9.71 2.94 -9.19
CA LYS A 73 -9.08 3.37 -10.44
C LYS A 73 -8.21 2.30 -11.09
N TYR A 74 -7.40 1.60 -10.30
CA TYR A 74 -6.41 0.64 -10.83
C TYR A 74 -6.85 -0.83 -10.70
N GLY A 75 -7.91 -1.11 -9.94
CA GLY A 75 -8.30 -2.46 -9.54
C GLY A 75 -7.51 -2.95 -8.31
N GLY A 76 -8.14 -3.83 -7.51
CA GLY A 76 -7.52 -4.38 -6.29
C GLY A 76 -6.32 -5.31 -6.55
N LEU A 77 -6.21 -5.84 -7.76
CA LEU A 77 -5.13 -6.70 -8.23
C LEU A 77 -4.79 -6.32 -9.66
N ILE A 78 -3.51 -6.05 -9.89
CA ILE A 78 -2.95 -5.73 -11.21
C ILE A 78 -1.95 -6.82 -11.54
N ARG A 79 -2.00 -7.34 -12.77
CA ARG A 79 -1.05 -8.31 -13.30
C ARG A 79 -0.48 -7.77 -14.60
N TRP A 80 0.81 -7.99 -14.78
CA TRP A 80 1.52 -7.69 -16.03
C TRP A 80 2.07 -9.01 -16.58
N ASP A 81 1.88 -9.20 -17.88
CA ASP A 81 2.37 -10.36 -18.61
C ASP A 81 3.90 -10.23 -18.83
#